data_AF-A0A166WZZ8-F1
#
_entry.id   AF-A0A166WZZ8-F1
#
_cell.length_a   1.000
_cell.length_b   1.000
_cell.length_c   1.000
_cell.angle_alpha   90.00
_cell.angle_beta   90.00
_cell.angle_gamma   90.00
#
_symmetry.space_group_name_H-M   'P 1'
#
loop_
_entity.id
_entity.type
_entity.pdbx_description
1 polymer ?
#
loop_
_entity_poly.entity_id
_entity_poly.type
_entity_poly.pdbx_seq_one_letter_code
_entity_poly.pdbx_strand_id
1 'polypeptide(L)'
;MSSSLTSQISSSGLPPESVQSIESTLKALLPNSTFTSSSNFDASNLSLIHKGSSAPPEAVRSLVLTAQQMVNSLRDRSSILGGLRSESDEYGDVGVWLGDGDYGKGREKDILRTLGMEGWLEGKISPDSVQDPQVDALDLSAFEDIHRFRVEGSGDAVALFLLGRTAGGWGGLVSVATWT
;
A
#
# COMPACT_ATOMS: atom_id res chain seq x y z
N MET A 1 23.99 8.47 12.75
CA MET A 1 22.86 9.42 12.73
C MET A 1 21.72 8.72 12.00
N SER A 2 20.64 8.37 12.70
CA SER A 2 19.49 7.71 12.06
C SER A 2 18.75 8.75 11.24
N SER A 3 18.69 8.60 9.92
CA SER A 3 17.82 9.42 9.08
C SER A 3 16.37 9.12 9.44
N SER A 4 15.55 10.17 9.59
CA SER A 4 14.11 10.01 9.82
C SER A 4 13.46 9.42 8.58
N LEU A 5 12.48 8.53 8.72
CA LEU A 5 11.68 7.96 7.63
C LEU A 5 11.19 9.06 6.66
N THR A 6 10.72 10.17 7.21
CA THR A 6 10.28 11.35 6.45
C THR A 6 11.38 11.86 5.50
N SER A 7 12.63 11.95 5.97
CA SER A 7 13.75 12.41 5.14
C SER A 7 14.11 11.44 4.01
N GLN A 8 13.91 10.13 4.24
CA GLN A 8 14.14 9.12 3.22
C GLN A 8 13.04 9.17 2.14
N ILE A 9 11.77 9.31 2.54
CA ILE A 9 10.65 9.43 1.60
C ILE A 9 10.75 10.76 0.83
N SER A 10 11.09 11.88 1.47
CA SER A 10 11.28 13.16 0.76
C SER A 10 12.33 13.10 -0.35
N SER A 11 13.33 12.23 -0.22
CA SER A 11 14.35 12.04 -1.27
C SER A 11 13.81 11.36 -2.54
N SER A 12 12.59 10.80 -2.51
CA SER A 12 11.92 10.19 -3.66
C SER A 12 11.36 11.21 -4.67
N GLY A 13 11.35 12.50 -4.34
CA GLY A 13 10.80 13.56 -5.19
C GLY A 13 9.28 13.76 -5.07
N LEU A 14 8.64 13.12 -4.08
CA LEU A 14 7.21 13.32 -3.81
C LEU A 14 6.92 14.69 -3.15
N PRO A 15 5.73 15.27 -3.40
CA PRO A 15 5.26 16.45 -2.66
C PRO A 15 5.20 16.18 -1.14
N PRO A 16 5.41 17.20 -0.29
CA PRO A 16 5.37 17.04 1.17
C PRO A 16 4.08 16.40 1.71
N GLU A 17 2.94 16.70 1.08
CA GLU A 17 1.63 16.14 1.46
C GLU A 17 1.56 14.63 1.23
N SER A 18 2.07 14.15 0.09
CA SER A 18 2.20 12.71 -0.20
C SER A 18 3.15 12.01 0.79
N VAL A 19 4.22 12.69 1.23
CA VAL A 19 5.13 12.13 2.24
C VAL A 19 4.41 11.91 3.56
N GLN A 20 3.64 12.91 4.01
CA GLN A 20 2.88 12.84 5.25
C GLN A 20 1.81 11.74 5.17
N SER A 21 1.09 11.63 4.05
CA SER A 21 0.02 10.66 3.91
C SER A 21 0.54 9.22 3.84
N ILE A 22 1.67 8.98 3.18
CA ILE A 22 2.38 7.69 3.20
C ILE A 22 2.82 7.34 4.62
N GLU A 23 3.35 8.30 5.38
CA GLU A 23 3.77 8.09 6.77
C GLU A 23 2.59 7.71 7.67
N SER A 24 1.44 8.38 7.52
CA SER A 24 0.19 8.04 8.22
C SER A 24 -0.28 6.63 7.88
N THR A 25 -0.28 6.26 6.60
CA THR A 25 -0.63 4.89 6.17
C THR A 25 0.29 3.85 6.80
N LEU A 26 1.61 4.08 6.78
CA LEU A 26 2.58 3.17 7.38
C LEU A 26 2.35 2.99 8.89
N LYS A 27 2.10 4.08 9.62
CA LYS A 27 1.79 4.02 11.06
C LYS A 27 0.49 3.28 11.33
N ALA A 28 -0.54 3.46 10.50
CA ALA A 28 -1.82 2.78 10.66
C ALA A 28 -1.73 1.28 10.33
N LEU A 29 -1.00 0.90 9.28
CA LEU A 29 -0.81 -0.50 8.91
C LEU A 29 0.06 -1.25 9.93
N LEU A 30 1.08 -0.59 10.48
CA LEU A 30 2.11 -1.19 11.33
C LEU A 30 2.31 -0.39 12.64
N PRO A 31 1.31 -0.30 13.52
CA PRO A 31 1.34 0.59 14.69
C PRO A 31 2.43 0.22 15.70
N ASN A 32 2.86 -1.04 15.73
CA ASN A 32 3.91 -1.54 16.61
C ASN A 32 5.31 -1.56 15.96
N SER A 33 5.43 -1.12 14.71
CA SER A 33 6.72 -1.11 14.01
C SER A 33 7.49 0.19 14.26
N THR A 34 8.69 0.07 14.84
CA THR A 34 9.69 1.12 14.72
C THR A 34 10.31 1.05 13.33
N PHE A 35 10.00 2.03 12.47
CA PHE A 35 10.59 2.18 11.14
C PHE A 35 12.08 2.55 11.24
N THR A 36 12.93 1.56 11.52
CA THR A 36 14.40 1.65 11.45
C THR A 36 14.89 1.20 10.07
N SER A 37 16.20 1.33 9.79
CA SER A 37 16.82 0.87 8.54
C SER A 37 16.68 -0.65 8.25
N SER A 38 16.11 -1.41 9.20
CA SER A 38 15.78 -2.84 9.13
C SER A 38 14.27 -3.11 9.05
N SER A 39 13.47 -2.06 8.84
CA SER A 39 12.02 -2.17 8.68
C SER A 39 11.65 -2.84 7.37
N ASN A 40 10.42 -3.36 7.30
CA ASN A 40 9.85 -3.90 6.07
C ASN A 40 9.56 -2.81 5.05
N PHE A 41 9.97 -1.55 5.25
CA PHE A 41 9.68 -0.47 4.31
C PHE A 41 10.95 -0.02 3.59
N ASP A 42 10.92 -0.08 2.27
CA ASP A 42 11.95 0.48 1.41
C ASP A 42 11.49 1.84 0.88
N ALA A 43 12.03 2.90 1.47
CA ALA A 43 11.74 4.27 1.09
C ALA A 43 12.15 4.62 -0.34
N SER A 44 13.13 3.91 -0.93
CA SER A 44 13.51 4.15 -2.32
C SER A 44 12.44 3.66 -3.27
N ASN A 45 11.77 2.55 -2.94
CA ASN A 45 10.67 1.99 -3.73
C ASN A 45 9.28 2.36 -3.20
N LEU A 46 9.22 3.16 -2.13
CA LEU A 46 7.98 3.55 -1.45
C LEU A 46 7.09 2.36 -1.12
N SER A 47 7.70 1.22 -0.77
CA SER A 47 7.02 -0.08 -0.71
C SER A 47 7.29 -0.82 0.59
N LEU A 48 6.27 -1.51 1.10
CA LEU A 48 6.40 -2.58 2.07
C LEU A 48 6.93 -3.84 1.38
N ILE A 49 8.05 -4.35 1.85
CA ILE A 49 8.81 -5.48 1.31
C ILE A 49 8.78 -6.64 2.29
N HIS A 50 8.49 -7.83 1.78
CA HIS A 50 8.67 -9.08 2.52
C HIS A 50 10.14 -9.32 2.88
N LYS A 51 10.43 -9.63 4.15
CA LYS A 51 11.80 -9.94 4.59
C LYS A 51 12.35 -11.15 3.84
N GLY A 52 13.37 -10.92 3.01
CA GLY A 52 14.03 -11.96 2.23
C GLY A 52 13.59 -12.05 0.77
N SER A 53 12.64 -11.20 0.33
CA SER A 53 12.38 -11.05 -1.10
C SER A 53 13.52 -10.28 -1.78
N SER A 54 13.64 -10.43 -3.10
CA SER A 54 14.46 -9.55 -3.93
C SER A 54 13.93 -8.11 -3.89
N ALA A 55 14.70 -7.18 -4.47
CA ALA A 55 14.22 -5.82 -4.68
C ALA A 55 12.90 -5.82 -5.51
N PRO A 56 11.98 -4.88 -5.24
CA PRO A 56 10.76 -4.75 -6.02
C PRO A 56 11.09 -4.40 -7.48
N PRO A 57 10.35 -4.95 -8.45
CA PRO A 57 10.49 -4.55 -9.84
C PRO A 57 10.01 -3.10 -10.02
N GLU A 58 10.54 -2.43 -11.04
CA GLU A 58 10.19 -1.04 -11.36
C GLU A 58 8.69 -0.82 -11.51
N ALA A 59 7.95 -1.83 -12.00
CA ALA A 59 6.50 -1.79 -12.15
C ALA A 59 5.76 -1.43 -10.84
N VAL A 60 6.20 -1.94 -9.68
CA VAL A 60 5.58 -1.63 -8.38
C VAL A 60 5.82 -0.18 -8.01
N ARG A 61 7.05 0.31 -8.18
CA ARG A 61 7.40 1.71 -7.90
C ARG A 61 6.63 2.65 -8.84
N SER A 62 6.60 2.35 -10.13
CA SER A 62 5.86 3.13 -11.12
C SER A 62 4.38 3.20 -10.77
N LEU A 63 3.78 2.09 -10.34
CA LEU A 63 2.39 2.06 -9.89
C LEU A 63 2.14 3.01 -8.70
N VAL A 64 3.03 3.05 -7.70
CA VAL A 64 2.94 4.01 -6.58
C VAL A 64 3.03 5.45 -7.08
N LEU A 65 4.00 5.75 -7.95
CA LEU A 65 4.18 7.11 -8.47
C LEU A 65 2.98 7.56 -9.31
N THR A 66 2.42 6.68 -10.14
CA THR A 66 1.22 6.96 -10.92
C THR A 66 0.02 7.22 -10.01
N ALA A 67 -0.19 6.39 -8.99
CA ALA A 67 -1.27 6.61 -8.02
C ALA A 67 -1.14 7.98 -7.34
N GLN A 68 0.06 8.32 -6.86
CA GLN A 68 0.34 9.62 -6.22
C GLN A 68 0.12 10.81 -7.19
N GLN A 69 0.54 10.68 -8.45
CA GLN A 69 0.30 11.71 -9.47
C GLN A 69 -1.20 11.91 -9.75
N MET A 70 -1.96 10.81 -9.82
CA MET A 70 -3.40 10.86 -10.01
C MET A 70 -4.09 11.56 -8.83
N VAL A 71 -3.75 11.20 -7.60
CA VAL A 71 -4.27 11.86 -6.39
C VAL A 71 -4.00 13.36 -6.39
N ASN A 72 -2.79 13.78 -6.74
CA ASN A 72 -2.44 15.21 -6.81
C ASN A 72 -3.32 16.00 -7.80
N SER A 73 -3.87 15.33 -8.81
CA SER A 73 -4.82 15.97 -9.75
C SER A 73 -6.24 16.11 -9.18
N LEU A 74 -6.56 15.38 -8.11
CA LEU A 74 -7.92 15.20 -7.60
C LEU A 74 -8.28 16.10 -6.41
N ARG A 75 -7.35 16.91 -5.89
CA ARG A 75 -7.49 17.97 -4.86
C ARG A 75 -8.07 17.62 -3.48
N ASP A 76 -8.95 16.63 -3.39
CA ASP A 76 -9.70 16.29 -2.18
C ASP A 76 -9.40 14.88 -1.68
N ARG A 77 -8.23 14.32 -2.06
CA ARG A 77 -7.83 12.94 -1.72
C ARG A 77 -6.33 12.85 -1.53
N SER A 78 -5.92 11.81 -0.80
CA SER A 78 -4.54 11.40 -0.58
C SER A 78 -4.22 9.98 -1.08
N SER A 79 -5.25 9.18 -1.40
CA SER A 79 -5.13 7.81 -1.90
C SER A 79 -6.15 7.50 -3.01
N ILE A 80 -5.71 6.77 -4.03
CA ILE A 80 -6.56 6.16 -5.06
C ILE A 80 -7.33 4.97 -4.49
N LEU A 81 -6.70 4.12 -3.68
CA LEU A 81 -7.37 2.94 -3.10
C LEU A 81 -8.42 3.31 -2.05
N GLY A 82 -8.17 4.33 -1.22
CA GLY A 82 -9.16 4.86 -0.28
C GLY A 82 -10.40 5.44 -0.99
N GLY A 83 -10.21 5.88 -2.23
CA GLY A 83 -11.28 6.31 -3.15
C GLY A 83 -12.17 7.41 -2.56
N LEU A 84 -13.40 7.49 -3.06
CA LEU A 84 -14.46 8.37 -2.52
C LEU A 84 -14.93 8.01 -1.12
N ARG A 85 -14.52 6.85 -0.61
CA ARG A 85 -15.11 6.26 0.59
C ARG A 85 -14.34 6.59 1.84
N SER A 86 -13.07 6.97 1.72
CA SER A 86 -12.33 7.47 2.86
C SER A 86 -12.92 8.81 3.28
N GLU A 87 -13.34 8.92 4.53
CA GLU A 87 -13.75 10.19 5.12
C GLU A 87 -12.56 11.07 5.50
N SER A 88 -11.35 10.51 5.42
CA SER A 88 -10.08 11.15 5.72
C SER A 88 -9.18 11.21 4.50
N ASP A 89 -8.54 12.37 4.30
CA ASP A 89 -7.48 12.62 3.33
C ASP A 89 -6.08 12.47 3.95
N GLU A 90 -5.99 11.79 5.11
CA GLU A 90 -4.71 11.65 5.81
C GLU A 90 -3.87 10.46 5.34
N TYR A 91 -4.44 9.51 4.60
CA TYR A 91 -3.79 8.24 4.23
C TYR A 91 -3.42 8.17 2.74
N GLY A 92 -2.16 7.84 2.45
CA GLY A 92 -1.63 7.70 1.10
C GLY A 92 -1.62 6.26 0.57
N ASP A 93 -1.42 6.09 -0.73
CA ASP A 93 -1.09 4.78 -1.32
C ASP A 93 0.39 4.44 -1.10
N VAL A 94 0.64 3.21 -0.66
CA VAL A 94 1.97 2.65 -0.40
C VAL A 94 2.16 1.41 -1.27
N GLY A 95 3.35 1.22 -1.81
CA GLY A 95 3.66 0.02 -2.59
C GLY A 95 3.73 -1.23 -1.72
N VAL A 96 3.51 -2.39 -2.34
CA VAL A 96 3.65 -3.69 -1.70
C VAL A 96 4.49 -4.58 -2.60
N TRP A 97 5.45 -5.28 -2.01
CA TRP A 97 6.24 -6.31 -2.68
C TRP A 97 6.39 -7.54 -1.78
N LEU A 98 5.76 -8.63 -2.20
CA LEU A 98 5.77 -9.90 -1.48
C LEU A 98 6.85 -10.85 -2.02
N GLY A 99 7.35 -10.60 -3.23
CA GLY A 99 8.29 -11.48 -3.92
C GLY A 99 7.60 -12.71 -4.51
N ASP A 100 8.40 -13.74 -4.82
CA ASP A 100 7.89 -15.00 -5.35
C ASP A 100 7.03 -15.73 -4.32
N GLY A 101 6.01 -16.45 -4.80
CA GLY A 101 5.07 -17.17 -3.94
C GLY A 101 3.65 -17.24 -4.51
N ASP A 102 2.77 -17.83 -3.70
CA ASP A 102 1.34 -17.94 -3.98
C ASP A 102 0.56 -17.00 -3.06
N TYR A 103 0.30 -15.79 -3.56
CA TYR A 103 -0.43 -14.74 -2.87
C TYR A 103 -1.71 -14.34 -3.62
N GLY A 104 -2.27 -15.27 -4.40
CA GLY A 104 -3.53 -15.06 -5.09
C GLY A 104 -4.74 -15.02 -4.16
N LYS A 105 -5.92 -14.93 -4.77
CA LYS A 105 -7.20 -14.92 -4.06
C LYS A 105 -7.32 -16.10 -3.07
N GLY A 106 -7.75 -15.81 -1.84
CA GLY A 106 -7.84 -16.79 -0.75
C GLY A 106 -6.59 -16.90 0.12
N ARG A 107 -5.52 -16.16 -0.19
CA ARG A 107 -4.24 -16.11 0.55
C ARG A 107 -4.06 -14.80 1.32
N GLU A 108 -5.13 -14.05 1.56
CA GLU A 108 -5.10 -12.71 2.16
C GLU A 108 -4.47 -12.70 3.56
N LYS A 109 -4.73 -13.75 4.37
CA LYS A 109 -4.08 -13.88 5.69
C LYS A 109 -2.57 -14.13 5.60
N ASP A 110 -2.11 -14.82 4.56
CA ASP A 110 -0.68 -15.06 4.35
C ASP A 110 0.00 -13.77 3.90
N ILE A 111 -0.65 -12.98 3.05
CA ILE A 111 -0.19 -11.62 2.68
C ILE A 111 0.02 -10.76 3.94
N LEU A 112 -0.97 -10.71 4.83
CA LEU A 112 -0.88 -9.91 6.07
C LEU A 112 0.28 -10.36 6.97
N ARG A 113 0.48 -11.67 7.15
CA ARG A 113 1.62 -12.21 7.92
C ARG A 113 2.95 -11.87 7.27
N THR A 114 3.04 -12.04 5.95
CA THR A 114 4.24 -11.77 5.15
C THR A 114 4.69 -10.31 5.27
N LEU A 115 3.74 -9.38 5.42
CA LEU A 115 4.00 -7.94 5.61
C LEU A 115 4.23 -7.52 7.08
N GLY A 116 4.01 -8.42 8.04
CA GLY A 116 4.09 -8.09 9.47
C GLY A 116 2.89 -7.27 9.97
N MET A 117 1.71 -7.52 9.38
CA MET A 117 0.45 -6.86 9.74
C MET A 117 -0.39 -7.74 10.66
N GLU A 118 0.21 -8.30 11.72
CA GLU A 118 -0.46 -9.25 12.61
C GLU A 118 -1.71 -8.67 13.30
N GLY A 119 -1.72 -7.36 13.56
CA GLY A 119 -2.87 -6.66 14.14
C GLY A 119 -4.13 -6.68 13.27
N TRP A 120 -4.00 -6.97 11.97
CA TRP A 120 -5.11 -7.01 11.01
C TRP A 120 -5.64 -8.43 10.78
N LEU A 121 -5.02 -9.47 11.36
CA LEU A 121 -5.38 -10.87 11.08
C LEU A 121 -6.74 -11.30 11.62
N GLU A 122 -7.21 -10.65 12.68
CA GLU A 122 -8.54 -10.85 13.26
C GLU A 122 -9.62 -10.05 12.52
N GLY A 123 -9.20 -9.18 11.61
CA GLY A 123 -10.06 -8.35 10.79
C GLY A 123 -10.91 -9.15 9.82
N LYS A 124 -12.08 -8.60 9.48
CA LYS A 124 -12.94 -9.21 8.46
C LYS A 124 -12.37 -8.92 7.07
N ILE A 125 -11.96 -9.99 6.40
CA ILE A 125 -11.46 -9.93 5.02
C ILE A 125 -12.65 -10.05 4.08
N SER A 126 -12.74 -9.12 3.13
CA SER A 126 -13.78 -9.16 2.09
C SER A 126 -13.22 -8.76 0.72
N PRO A 127 -13.74 -9.33 -0.38
CA PRO A 127 -13.41 -8.85 -1.71
C PRO A 127 -13.78 -7.37 -1.86
N ASP A 128 -12.89 -6.56 -2.43
CA ASP A 128 -13.22 -5.19 -2.77
C ASP A 128 -13.90 -5.18 -4.15
N SER A 129 -15.24 -5.22 -4.12
CA SER A 129 -16.07 -5.27 -5.33
C SER A 129 -16.49 -3.88 -5.83
N VAL A 130 -15.88 -2.82 -5.28
CA VAL A 130 -16.25 -1.44 -5.58
C VAL A 130 -15.61 -1.04 -6.89
N GLN A 131 -16.46 -0.69 -7.87
CA GLN A 131 -16.00 0.00 -9.07
C GLN A 131 -15.60 1.42 -8.67
N ASP A 132 -14.32 1.74 -8.83
CA ASP A 132 -13.78 3.08 -8.66
C ASP A 132 -13.08 3.43 -9.98
N PRO A 133 -13.63 4.37 -10.78
CA PRO A 133 -13.05 4.76 -12.05
C PRO A 133 -11.60 5.23 -11.97
N GLN A 134 -11.15 5.69 -10.80
CA GLN A 134 -9.77 6.12 -10.59
C GLN A 134 -8.83 4.93 -10.38
N VAL A 135 -9.28 3.91 -9.65
CA VAL A 135 -8.54 2.64 -9.55
C VAL A 135 -8.51 1.95 -10.91
N ASP A 136 -9.62 1.98 -11.65
CA ASP A 136 -9.73 1.38 -12.98
C ASP A 136 -8.90 2.12 -14.05
N ALA A 137 -8.52 3.37 -13.78
CA ALA A 137 -7.64 4.17 -14.65
C ALA A 137 -6.14 3.95 -14.36
N LEU A 138 -5.78 3.17 -13.34
CA LEU A 138 -4.39 2.78 -13.11
C LEU A 138 -3.90 1.90 -14.26
N ASP A 139 -2.68 2.17 -14.73
CA ASP A 139 -2.03 1.29 -15.70
C ASP A 139 -1.52 0.02 -14.99
N LEU A 140 -2.32 -1.04 -15.07
CA LEU A 140 -2.01 -2.36 -14.51
C LEU A 140 -1.50 -3.33 -15.59
N SER A 141 -1.08 -2.85 -16.76
CA SER A 141 -0.63 -3.71 -17.87
C SER A 141 0.59 -4.58 -17.55
N ALA A 142 1.38 -4.18 -16.56
CA ALA A 142 2.52 -4.94 -16.05
C ALA A 142 2.14 -6.00 -14.98
N PHE A 143 0.85 -6.13 -14.65
CA PHE A 143 0.33 -7.01 -13.61
C PHE A 143 -0.68 -8.01 -14.18
N GLU A 144 -0.53 -9.26 -13.77
CA GLU A 144 -1.44 -10.37 -14.04
C GLU A 144 -2.17 -10.78 -12.74
N ASP A 145 -3.20 -11.62 -12.84
CA ASP A 145 -3.91 -12.17 -11.69
C ASP A 145 -4.32 -11.12 -10.64
N ILE A 146 -4.80 -9.97 -11.12
CA ILE A 146 -5.13 -8.81 -10.28
C ILE A 146 -6.20 -9.21 -9.25
N HIS A 147 -5.89 -8.92 -7.99
CA HIS A 147 -6.70 -9.24 -6.84
C HIS A 147 -6.88 -8.00 -5.95
N ARG A 148 -8.14 -7.65 -5.68
CA ARG A 148 -8.52 -6.56 -4.78
C ARG A 148 -9.29 -7.10 -3.59
N PHE A 149 -8.86 -6.69 -2.40
CA PHE A 149 -9.54 -7.04 -1.16
C PHE A 149 -9.34 -5.95 -0.11
N ARG A 150 -10.16 -6.02 0.93
CA ARG A 150 -10.07 -5.13 2.08
C ARG A 150 -10.12 -5.91 3.38
N VAL A 151 -9.52 -5.33 4.41
CA VAL A 151 -9.44 -5.92 5.75
C VAL A 151 -9.93 -4.87 6.75
N GLU A 152 -11.06 -5.15 7.38
CA GLU A 152 -11.61 -4.30 8.45
C GLU A 152 -10.74 -4.47 9.70
N GLY A 153 -10.10 -3.41 10.16
CA GLY A 153 -9.23 -3.40 11.33
C GLY A 153 -10.00 -3.21 12.64
N SER A 154 -9.29 -2.84 13.70
CA SER A 154 -9.93 -2.42 14.95
C SER A 154 -10.48 -0.99 14.81
N GLY A 155 -11.75 -0.80 15.13
CA GLY A 155 -12.43 0.50 14.97
C GLY A 155 -12.86 0.72 13.52
N ASP A 156 -12.68 1.94 13.04
CA ASP A 156 -13.22 2.40 11.75
C ASP A 156 -12.21 2.28 10.59
N ALA A 157 -10.99 1.82 10.89
CA ALA A 157 -9.90 1.73 9.92
C ALA A 157 -10.02 0.47 9.05
N VAL A 158 -9.82 0.63 7.74
CA VAL A 158 -9.86 -0.45 6.76
C VAL A 158 -8.64 -0.37 5.86
N ALA A 159 -7.88 -1.46 5.80
CA ALA A 159 -6.78 -1.62 4.86
C ALA A 159 -7.32 -2.10 3.52
N LEU A 160 -6.99 -1.40 2.43
CA LEU A 160 -7.36 -1.77 1.06
C LEU A 160 -6.13 -2.21 0.30
N PHE A 161 -6.26 -3.32 -0.42
CA PHE A 161 -5.19 -3.94 -1.19
C PHE A 161 -5.57 -4.06 -2.65
N LEU A 162 -4.63 -3.72 -3.52
CA LEU A 162 -4.63 -4.02 -4.95
C LEU A 162 -3.33 -4.74 -5.25
N LEU A 163 -3.38 -6.05 -5.48
CA LEU A 163 -2.21 -6.87 -5.74
C LEU A 163 -2.32 -7.51 -7.12
N GLY A 164 -1.18 -7.81 -7.72
CA GLY A 164 -1.09 -8.60 -8.92
C GLY A 164 0.28 -9.26 -9.03
N ARG A 165 0.38 -10.23 -9.92
CA ARG A 165 1.62 -10.89 -10.27
C ARG A 165 2.36 -10.05 -11.31
N THR A 166 3.62 -9.77 -11.07
CA THR A 166 4.50 -9.06 -12.01
C THR A 166 5.86 -9.76 -12.08
N ALA A 167 6.83 -9.19 -12.79
CA ALA A 167 8.13 -9.80 -13.05
C ALA A 167 8.81 -10.30 -11.77
N GLY A 168 8.77 -11.62 -11.55
CA GLY A 168 9.44 -12.30 -10.45
C GLY A 168 8.67 -12.39 -9.13
N GLY A 169 7.39 -12.03 -9.07
CA GLY A 169 6.62 -12.15 -7.83
C GLY A 169 5.31 -11.37 -7.77
N TRP A 170 4.78 -11.24 -6.55
CA TRP A 170 3.56 -10.51 -6.25
C TRP A 170 3.86 -9.11 -5.70
N GLY A 171 3.13 -8.12 -6.18
CA GLY A 171 3.21 -6.75 -5.68
C GLY A 171 2.00 -5.91 -6.07
N GLY A 172 1.99 -4.66 -5.63
CA GLY A 172 0.90 -3.74 -5.93
C GLY A 172 0.85 -2.57 -4.96
N LEU A 173 -0.36 -2.20 -4.53
CA LEU A 173 -0.64 -1.08 -3.64
C LEU A 173 -1.41 -1.53 -2.38
N VAL A 174 -1.17 -0.81 -1.30
CA VAL A 174 -1.97 -0.83 -0.08
C VAL A 174 -2.25 0.59 0.38
N SER A 175 -3.44 0.83 0.94
CA SER A 175 -3.77 2.06 1.64
C SER A 175 -4.67 1.78 2.84
N VAL A 176 -4.92 2.81 3.64
CA VAL A 176 -5.89 2.80 4.73
C VAL A 176 -6.99 3.81 4.41
N ALA A 177 -8.23 3.45 4.71
CA ALA A 177 -9.37 4.35 4.75
C ALA A 177 -10.07 4.24 6.09
N THR A 178 -10.82 5.27 6.47
CA THR A 178 -11.71 5.24 7.63
C THR A 178 -13.17 5.35 7.19
N TRP A 179 -14.05 4.54 7.80
CA TRP A 179 -15.50 4.53 7.56
C TRP A 179 -16.26 4.66 8.87
N THR A 180 -17.12 5.67 9.00
CA THR A 180 -18.11 5.76 10.07
C THR A 180 -19.47 5.16 9.70
#